data_AF-A0A1R3XEY8-F1
#
_entry.id   AF-A0A1R3XEY8-F1
#
_cell.length_a   1.000
_cell.length_b   1.000
_cell.length_c   1.000
_cell.angle_alpha   90.00
_cell.angle_beta   90.00
_cell.angle_gamma   90.00
#
_symmetry.space_group_name_H-M   'P 1'
#
loop_
_entity.id
_entity.type
_entity.pdbx_description
1 polymer ?
#
loop_
_entity_poly.entity_id
_entity_poly.type
_entity_poly.pdbx_seq_one_letter_code
_entity_poly.pdbx_strand_id
1 'polypeptide(L)'
;MVNNHFDKMKNRITTVLCICFFFFSTSCKKEADELIMESKLASECTFDERKTVSRFDNEQGTVTYWQEYDIYMIMVSQPSGNTPVGSLEPCNLPAEFKKDNLKVIFSGELKQTYSTEYRLGWPLKLAKIKLAEN
;
A
#
# COMPACT_ATOMS: atom_id res chain seq x y z
N MET A 1 55.14 -18.39 -38.85
CA MET A 1 55.76 -17.30 -39.65
C MET A 1 55.13 -17.41 -41.03
N VAL A 2 54.30 -16.51 -41.51
CA VAL A 2 54.52 -15.08 -41.76
C VAL A 2 53.16 -14.37 -41.71
N ASN A 3 53.09 -13.28 -40.94
CA ASN A 3 52.01 -12.29 -41.00
C ASN A 3 52.14 -11.45 -42.27
N ASN A 4 51.03 -10.89 -42.77
CA ASN A 4 50.86 -9.52 -43.32
C ASN A 4 49.49 -9.48 -44.03
N HIS A 5 48.45 -8.82 -43.50
CA HIS A 5 48.21 -7.37 -43.50
C HIS A 5 48.16 -6.79 -44.92
N PHE A 6 46.95 -6.57 -45.48
CA PHE A 6 46.71 -5.49 -46.45
C PHE A 6 45.21 -5.12 -46.55
N ASP A 7 44.92 -3.96 -45.96
CA ASP A 7 43.97 -2.88 -46.30
C ASP A 7 42.60 -3.14 -46.97
N LYS A 8 41.56 -2.89 -46.15
CA LYS A 8 40.73 -1.67 -46.17
C LYS A 8 40.40 -1.05 -47.55
N MET A 9 39.21 -1.40 -48.08
CA MET A 9 38.50 -0.55 -49.04
C MET A 9 37.20 0.00 -48.43
N LYS A 10 37.19 1.33 -48.28
CA LYS A 10 36.05 2.17 -47.88
C LYS A 10 34.98 2.11 -48.96
N ASN A 11 33.85 1.47 -48.69
CA ASN A 11 32.70 1.50 -49.57
C ASN A 11 31.75 2.63 -49.14
N ARG A 12 31.78 3.74 -49.87
CA ARG A 12 30.79 4.83 -49.80
C ARG A 12 29.63 4.44 -50.73
N ILE A 13 28.50 4.02 -50.18
CA ILE A 13 27.26 3.83 -50.94
C ILE A 13 26.20 4.77 -50.37
N THR A 14 26.13 5.89 -51.06
CA THR A 14 24.97 6.65 -51.54
C THR A 14 23.58 6.39 -50.93
N THR A 15 23.09 7.50 -50.39
CA THR A 15 21.76 7.96 -49.97
C THR A 15 20.53 7.55 -50.82
N VAL A 16 19.37 7.49 -50.12
CA VAL A 16 17.96 7.71 -50.53
C VAL A 16 17.16 6.50 -51.04
N LEU A 17 16.21 6.01 -50.21
CA LEU A 17 14.77 6.02 -50.55
C LEU A 17 13.89 5.73 -49.32
N CYS A 18 13.01 6.69 -49.00
CA CYS A 18 11.89 6.54 -48.07
C CYS A 18 10.93 5.44 -48.57
N ILE A 19 10.60 4.45 -47.73
CA ILE A 19 9.25 3.88 -47.71
C ILE A 19 8.84 3.60 -46.26
N CYS A 20 7.77 4.28 -45.87
CA CYS A 20 7.05 4.18 -44.63
C CYS A 20 6.58 2.74 -44.36
N PHE A 21 6.93 2.19 -43.20
CA PHE A 21 6.04 1.28 -42.48
C PHE A 21 6.18 1.56 -40.98
N PHE A 22 5.50 2.62 -40.57
CA PHE A 22 4.96 2.76 -39.22
C PHE A 22 3.96 1.61 -38.98
N PHE A 23 4.45 0.42 -38.63
CA PHE A 23 3.66 -0.51 -37.83
C PHE A 23 3.99 -0.25 -36.37
N PHE A 24 3.35 0.82 -35.87
CA PHE A 24 3.00 0.95 -34.46
C PHE A 24 2.07 -0.22 -34.10
N SER A 25 2.64 -1.39 -33.81
CA SER A 25 1.98 -2.35 -32.94
C SER A 25 2.38 -1.98 -31.51
N THR A 26 1.81 -0.88 -31.04
CA THR A 26 1.64 -0.62 -29.62
C THR A 26 0.91 -1.81 -29.04
N SER A 27 1.66 -2.76 -28.49
CA SER A 27 1.17 -3.74 -27.54
C SER A 27 0.79 -2.96 -26.30
N CYS A 28 -0.37 -2.32 -26.36
CA CYS A 28 -1.09 -1.80 -25.21
C CYS A 28 -1.60 -3.04 -24.47
N LYS A 29 -0.70 -3.67 -23.69
CA LYS A 29 -1.14 -4.51 -22.59
C LYS A 29 -1.90 -3.57 -21.67
N LYS A 30 -3.22 -3.70 -21.70
CA LYS A 30 -4.13 -3.10 -20.73
C LYS A 30 -3.61 -3.49 -19.36
N GLU A 31 -2.97 -2.53 -18.71
CA GLU A 31 -2.74 -2.54 -17.28
C GLU A 31 -4.14 -2.67 -16.68
N ALA A 32 -4.41 -3.85 -16.13
CA ALA A 32 -5.62 -4.09 -15.37
C ALA A 32 -5.51 -3.13 -14.19
N ASP A 33 -6.27 -2.05 -14.27
CA ASP A 33 -6.48 -1.08 -13.22
C ASP A 33 -7.04 -1.88 -12.03
N GLU A 34 -6.14 -2.35 -11.18
CA GLU A 34 -6.48 -2.87 -9.86
C GLU A 34 -7.30 -1.76 -9.23
N LEU A 35 -8.57 -2.06 -8.97
CA LEU A 35 -9.45 -1.23 -8.16
C LEU A 35 -8.91 -1.22 -6.73
N ILE A 36 -7.78 -0.54 -6.53
CA ILE A 36 -7.35 -0.09 -5.22
C ILE A 36 -8.38 0.97 -4.85
N MET A 37 -9.43 0.51 -4.18
CA MET A 37 -10.34 1.38 -3.46
C MET A 37 -9.53 1.97 -2.30
N GLU A 38 -8.66 2.94 -2.61
CA GLU A 38 -8.05 3.82 -1.62
C GLU A 38 -9.20 4.65 -1.06
N SER A 39 -9.81 4.16 0.01
CA SER A 39 -10.84 4.92 0.71
C SER A 39 -10.25 6.24 1.16
N LYS A 40 -11.00 7.32 0.92
CA LYS A 40 -10.67 8.62 1.50
C LYS A 40 -10.85 8.52 3.01
N LEU A 41 -9.74 8.36 3.72
CA LEU A 41 -9.72 8.37 5.18
C LEU A 41 -10.37 9.65 5.70
N ALA A 42 -11.14 9.53 6.79
CA ALA A 42 -11.65 10.70 7.47
C ALA A 42 -10.47 11.60 7.90
N SER A 43 -10.58 12.90 7.61
CA SER A 43 -9.52 13.86 7.90
C SER A 43 -9.33 14.13 9.39
N GLU A 44 -10.38 13.87 10.18
CA GLU A 44 -10.40 14.12 11.62
C GLU A 44 -10.11 12.82 12.38
N CYS A 45 -9.19 12.88 13.34
CA CYS A 45 -8.87 11.78 14.24
C CYS A 45 -8.79 12.28 15.68
N THR A 46 -9.56 11.67 16.57
CA THR A 46 -9.60 11.97 18.01
C THR A 46 -8.26 11.76 18.74
N PHE A 47 -7.27 11.16 18.09
CA PHE A 47 -5.94 10.90 18.64
C PHE A 47 -4.85 11.83 18.07
N ASP A 48 -5.21 12.88 17.33
CA ASP A 48 -4.24 13.77 16.69
C ASP A 48 -3.34 14.52 17.67
N GLU A 49 -3.86 14.87 18.84
CA GLU A 49 -3.09 15.53 19.90
C GLU A 49 -2.13 14.58 20.64
N ARG A 50 -2.25 13.27 20.42
CA ARG A 50 -1.41 12.27 21.09
C ARG A 50 -0.10 12.07 20.35
N LYS A 51 0.97 11.85 21.11
CA LYS A 51 2.28 11.50 20.56
C LYS A 51 2.19 10.19 19.77
N THR A 52 2.80 10.17 18.59
CA THR A 52 3.03 8.92 17.84
C THR A 52 4.18 8.14 18.48
N VAL A 53 3.90 6.90 18.88
CA VAL A 53 4.88 6.01 19.53
C VAL A 53 5.47 4.98 18.55
N SER A 54 4.73 4.64 17.50
CA SER A 54 5.18 3.75 16.42
C SER A 54 4.46 4.07 15.11
N ARG A 55 5.04 3.63 14.00
CA ARG A 55 4.45 3.71 12.65
C ARG A 55 4.48 2.32 12.02
N PHE A 56 3.43 2.00 11.29
CA PHE A 56 3.24 0.73 10.61
C PHE A 56 3.05 0.94 9.13
N ASP A 57 3.50 -0.02 8.34
CA ASP A 57 3.31 0.02 6.90
C ASP A 57 2.90 -1.34 6.35
N ASN A 58 1.78 -1.37 5.63
CA ASN A 58 1.21 -2.55 4.97
C ASN A 58 1.02 -3.77 5.90
N GLU A 59 0.53 -3.51 7.11
CA GLU A 59 0.22 -4.54 8.09
C GLU A 59 -1.09 -5.24 7.78
N GLN A 60 -1.17 -6.54 8.09
CA GLN A 60 -2.39 -7.31 7.95
C GLN A 60 -3.20 -7.28 9.25
N GLY A 61 -4.51 -7.12 9.11
CA GLY A 61 -5.45 -7.19 10.23
C GLY A 61 -6.83 -7.66 9.80
N THR A 62 -7.68 -7.91 10.79
CA THR A 62 -9.10 -8.19 10.58
C THR A 62 -9.92 -7.14 11.29
N VAL A 63 -10.82 -6.46 10.58
CA VAL A 63 -11.81 -5.59 11.20
C VAL A 63 -12.82 -6.46 11.94
N THR A 64 -13.01 -6.23 13.23
CA THR A 64 -13.96 -6.94 14.08
C THR A 64 -14.89 -5.96 14.75
N TYR A 65 -16.19 -6.25 14.70
CA TYR A 65 -17.24 -5.48 15.39
C TYR A 65 -17.44 -6.02 16.81
N TRP A 66 -17.28 -5.15 17.81
CA TRP A 66 -17.46 -5.50 19.22
C TRP A 66 -18.82 -5.01 19.70
N GLN A 67 -19.79 -5.91 19.69
CA GLN A 67 -21.21 -5.61 19.95
C GLN A 67 -21.47 -4.94 21.31
N GLU A 68 -20.72 -5.32 22.34
CA GLU A 68 -20.89 -4.77 23.71
C GLU A 68 -20.62 -3.26 23.77
N TYR A 69 -19.76 -2.75 22.90
CA TYR A 69 -19.29 -1.36 22.92
C TYR A 69 -19.67 -0.57 21.66
N ASP A 70 -20.31 -1.20 20.67
CA ASP A 70 -20.65 -0.60 19.37
C ASP A 70 -19.43 0.04 18.68
N ILE A 71 -18.31 -0.69 18.64
CA ILE A 71 -17.05 -0.22 18.02
C ILE A 71 -16.49 -1.24 17.02
N TYR A 72 -15.77 -0.72 16.02
CA TYR A 72 -14.97 -1.51 15.10
C TYR A 72 -13.49 -1.38 15.45
N MET A 73 -12.81 -2.51 15.58
CA MET A 73 -11.37 -2.57 15.86
C MET A 73 -10.65 -3.38 14.79
N ILE A 74 -9.35 -3.15 14.64
CA ILE A 74 -8.48 -3.96 13.77
C ILE A 74 -7.71 -4.93 14.65
N MET A 75 -7.98 -6.21 14.49
CA MET A 75 -7.28 -7.30 15.19
C MET A 75 -6.03 -7.71 14.41
N VAL A 76 -4.88 -7.64 15.06
CA VAL A 76 -3.60 -8.10 14.53
C VAL A 76 -3.22 -9.40 15.25
N SER A 77 -3.25 -10.52 14.53
CA SER A 77 -3.02 -11.85 15.12
C SER A 77 -1.54 -12.25 15.20
N GLN A 78 -0.68 -11.63 14.39
CA GLN A 78 0.75 -11.92 14.36
C GLN A 78 1.53 -10.60 14.36
N PRO A 79 2.58 -10.47 15.17
CA PRO A 79 3.41 -9.29 15.14
C PRO A 79 4.15 -9.26 13.80
N SER A 80 4.09 -8.12 13.13
CA SER A 80 4.91 -7.81 11.97
C SER A 80 5.60 -6.48 12.23
N GLY A 81 6.92 -6.47 12.08
CA GLY A 81 7.76 -5.32 12.42
C GLY A 81 7.54 -4.82 13.86
N ASN A 82 7.06 -3.57 13.96
CA ASN A 82 6.83 -2.87 15.22
C ASN A 82 5.37 -2.90 15.67
N THR A 83 4.52 -3.69 15.00
CA THR A 83 3.08 -3.71 15.23
C THR A 83 2.74 -4.62 16.41
N PRO A 84 2.09 -4.10 17.47
CA PRO A 84 1.71 -4.91 18.60
C PRO A 84 0.63 -5.92 18.19
N VAL A 85 0.70 -7.12 18.77
CA VAL A 85 -0.39 -8.10 18.70
C VAL A 85 -1.57 -7.59 19.51
N GLY A 86 -2.78 -7.79 18.99
CA GLY A 86 -4.02 -7.49 19.70
C GLY A 86 -4.93 -6.51 18.95
N SER A 87 -5.78 -5.83 19.70
CA SER A 87 -6.80 -4.92 19.18
C SER A 87 -6.22 -3.52 18.97
N LEU A 88 -6.41 -2.96 17.79
CA LEU A 88 -6.17 -1.56 17.48
C LEU A 88 -7.51 -0.83 17.31
N GLU A 89 -7.62 0.35 17.89
CA GLU A 89 -8.82 1.20 17.84
C GLU A 89 -8.58 2.33 16.82
N PRO A 90 -9.05 2.21 15.56
CA PRO A 90 -8.89 3.26 14.56
C PRO A 90 -9.85 4.44 14.80
N CYS A 91 -9.31 5.64 15.00
CA CYS A 91 -10.11 6.88 15.14
C CYS A 91 -10.81 7.31 13.84
N ASN A 92 -10.26 6.93 12.69
CA ASN A 92 -10.66 7.44 11.37
C ASN A 92 -10.98 6.29 10.39
N LEU A 93 -11.54 5.18 10.89
CA LEU A 93 -11.96 4.05 10.06
C LEU A 93 -13.08 4.46 9.07
N PRO A 94 -12.86 4.34 7.76
CA PRO A 94 -13.85 4.70 6.74
C PRO A 94 -15.09 3.80 6.81
N ALA A 95 -16.25 4.34 6.42
CA ALA A 95 -17.54 3.65 6.56
C ALA A 95 -17.59 2.35 5.74
N GLU A 96 -16.94 2.31 4.58
CA GLU A 96 -16.84 1.14 3.70
C GLU A 96 -16.08 -0.04 4.34
N PHE A 97 -15.20 0.25 5.31
CA PHE A 97 -14.44 -0.74 6.09
C PHE A 97 -15.10 -1.10 7.43
N LYS A 98 -16.21 -0.46 7.82
CA LYS A 98 -16.99 -0.81 9.02
C LYS A 98 -17.84 -2.07 8.77
N LYS A 99 -17.17 -3.20 8.54
CA LYS A 99 -17.78 -4.51 8.33
C LYS A 99 -17.06 -5.53 9.19
N ASP A 100 -17.84 -6.37 9.87
CA ASP A 100 -17.27 -7.41 10.71
C ASP A 100 -16.57 -8.48 9.85
N ASN A 101 -15.51 -9.05 10.40
CA ASN A 101 -14.64 -10.07 9.77
C ASN A 101 -13.99 -9.64 8.44
N LEU A 102 -13.79 -8.35 8.21
CA LEU A 102 -13.16 -7.85 6.98
C LEU A 102 -11.63 -7.90 7.09
N LYS A 103 -10.97 -8.69 6.23
CA LYS A 103 -9.51 -8.72 6.14
C LYS A 103 -8.98 -7.49 5.42
N VAL A 104 -8.00 -6.82 6.02
CA VAL A 104 -7.45 -5.56 5.52
C VAL A 104 -5.94 -5.53 5.56
N ILE A 105 -5.35 -4.73 4.68
CA ILE A 105 -3.97 -4.27 4.75
C ILE A 105 -4.01 -2.78 5.11
N PHE A 106 -3.27 -2.36 6.12
CA PHE A 106 -3.31 -0.98 6.60
C PHE A 106 -1.92 -0.44 6.95
N SER A 107 -1.79 0.88 6.89
CA SER A 107 -0.64 1.64 7.37
C SER A 107 -1.14 2.72 8.31
N GLY A 108 -0.36 3.09 9.34
CA GLY A 108 -0.83 4.05 10.32
C GLY A 108 0.16 4.41 11.41
N GLU A 109 -0.34 5.18 12.35
CA GLU A 109 0.39 5.69 13.51
C GLU A 109 -0.21 5.11 14.78
N LEU A 110 0.60 4.39 15.56
CA LEU A 110 0.25 4.03 16.92
C LEU A 110 0.37 5.27 17.80
N LYS A 111 -0.70 5.59 18.50
CA LYS A 111 -0.77 6.75 19.37
C LYS A 111 -0.53 6.34 20.81
N GLN A 112 0.01 7.28 21.58
CA GLN A 112 0.32 7.07 22.99
C GLN A 112 -0.95 6.73 23.79
N THR A 113 -0.80 5.76 24.70
CA THR A 113 -1.73 5.51 25.80
C THR A 113 -1.17 6.08 27.10
N TYR A 114 -2.05 6.52 27.98
CA TYR A 114 -1.67 6.98 29.32
C TYR A 114 -2.02 5.90 30.36
N SER A 115 -1.25 5.79 31.43
CA SER A 115 -1.42 4.76 32.46
C SER A 115 -2.75 4.83 33.21
N THR A 116 -3.41 6.00 33.18
CA THR A 116 -4.72 6.23 33.80
C THR A 116 -5.90 5.87 32.90
N GLU A 117 -5.65 5.49 31.64
CA GLU A 117 -6.71 5.16 30.68
C GLU A 117 -7.02 3.66 30.68
N TYR A 118 -8.30 3.32 30.81
CA TYR A 118 -8.80 2.00 30.45
C TYR A 118 -9.22 2.01 28.97
N ARG A 119 -8.62 1.13 28.16
CA ARG A 119 -8.91 1.03 26.72
C ARG A 119 -9.05 -0.42 26.28
N LEU A 120 -9.93 -0.63 25.31
CA LEU A 120 -10.19 -1.93 24.69
C LEU A 120 -9.17 -2.27 23.58
N GLY A 121 -8.52 -1.26 23.02
CA GLY A 121 -7.50 -1.41 21.99
C GLY A 121 -6.49 -0.26 22.01
N TRP A 122 -5.40 -0.44 21.28
CA TRP A 122 -4.38 0.60 21.14
C TRP A 122 -4.85 1.67 20.15
N PRO A 123 -4.79 2.96 20.52
CA PRO A 123 -5.27 4.02 19.66
C PRO A 123 -4.44 4.12 18.38
N LEU A 124 -5.14 4.08 17.24
CA LEU A 124 -4.57 4.03 15.91
C LEU A 124 -5.12 5.18 15.05
N LYS A 125 -4.22 5.91 14.39
CA LYS A 125 -4.58 6.78 13.26
C LYS A 125 -4.20 6.08 11.96
N LEU A 126 -5.18 5.75 11.14
CA LEU A 126 -4.95 5.17 9.83
C LEU A 126 -4.39 6.23 8.88
N ALA A 127 -3.36 5.84 8.13
CA ALA A 127 -2.80 6.59 7.02
C ALA A 127 -3.18 5.98 5.67
N LYS A 128 -3.36 4.64 5.62
CA LYS A 128 -3.88 3.90 4.47
C LYS A 128 -4.63 2.67 4.95
N ILE A 129 -5.63 2.23 4.18
CA ILE A 129 -6.32 0.96 4.39
C ILE A 129 -6.85 0.46 3.03
N LYS A 130 -6.71 -0.84 2.79
CA LYS A 130 -7.24 -1.54 1.61
C LYS A 130 -7.70 -2.94 1.99
N LEU A 131 -8.49 -3.58 1.14
CA LEU A 131 -8.83 -4.99 1.31
C LEU A 131 -7.56 -5.84 1.17
N ALA A 132 -7.44 -6.87 1.99
CA ALA A 132 -6.42 -7.90 1.77
C ALA A 132 -6.89 -8.79 0.60
N GLU A 133 -5.99 -9.06 -0.34
CA GLU A 133 -6.23 -10.05 -1.38
C GLU A 133 -6.27 -11.45 -0.74
N ASN A 134 -7.25 -12.26 -1.16
CA ASN A 134 -7.38 -13.65 -0.70
C ASN A 134 -6.41 -14.58 -1.41
#